data_AF-A0A351MQ57-F1
#
_entry.id   AF-A0A351MQ57-F1
#
_cell.length_a   1.000
_cell.length_b   1.000
_cell.length_c   1.000
_cell.angle_alpha   90.00
_cell.angle_beta   90.00
_cell.angle_gamma   90.00
#
_symmetry.space_group_name_H-M   'P 1'
#
loop_
_entity.id
_entity.type
_entity.pdbx_description
1 polymer ?
#
loop_
_entity_poly.entity_id
_entity_poly.type
_entity_poly.pdbx_seq_one_letter_code
_entity_poly.pdbx_strand_id
1 'polypeptide(L)'
;RWEDQFALALDPERAREYHDETLPQDSAKTAHFCSMCGPNFCSMRISDDIRKMADEQGITEEVAIAKGMEEKSREFREKGSELYQ
;
A
#
# COMPACT_ATOMS: atom_id res chain seq x y z
N ARG A 1 11.40 0.31 -3.89
CA ARG A 1 12.45 0.58 -4.90
C ARG A 1 12.30 -0.48 -5.98
N TRP A 2 11.71 -0.15 -7.14
CA TRP A 2 11.41 -1.16 -8.16
C TRP A 2 12.64 -1.59 -8.96
N GLU A 3 13.52 -0.65 -9.32
CA GLU A 3 14.71 -0.96 -10.12
C GLU A 3 15.62 -1.99 -9.46
N ASP A 4 15.83 -1.87 -8.15
CA ASP A 4 16.61 -2.85 -7.39
C ASP A 4 15.92 -4.23 -7.36
N GLN A 5 14.57 -4.26 -7.30
CA GLN A 5 13.83 -5.52 -7.31
C GLN A 5 13.94 -6.23 -8.66
N PHE A 6 13.92 -5.49 -9.77
CA PHE A 6 14.16 -6.08 -11.09
C PHE A 6 15.59 -6.59 -11.21
N ALA A 7 16.59 -5.82 -10.77
CA ALA A 7 17.99 -6.22 -10.83
C ALA A 7 18.30 -7.49 -9.99
N LEU A 8 17.51 -7.75 -8.95
CA LEU A 8 17.62 -8.95 -8.11
C LEU A 8 16.82 -10.15 -8.66
N ALA A 9 15.98 -9.95 -9.67
CA ALA A 9 15.22 -11.03 -10.28
C ALA A 9 16.14 -11.97 -11.09
N LEU A 10 15.71 -13.22 -11.24
CA LEU A 10 16.40 -14.19 -12.11
C LEU A 10 16.43 -13.73 -13.57
N ASP A 11 15.37 -13.05 -14.00
CA ASP A 11 15.22 -12.45 -15.33
C ASP A 11 14.74 -10.99 -15.15
N PRO A 12 15.68 -10.03 -15.06
CA PRO A 12 15.36 -8.62 -14.83
C PRO A 12 14.52 -7.99 -15.95
N GLU A 13 14.76 -8.36 -17.21
CA GLU A 13 14.05 -7.81 -18.36
C GLU A 13 12.58 -8.21 -18.31
N ARG A 14 12.30 -9.50 -18.12
CA ARG A 14 10.92 -9.99 -18.02
C ARG A 14 10.17 -9.42 -16.81
N ALA A 15 10.86 -9.27 -15.67
CA ALA A 15 10.24 -8.68 -14.47
C ALA A 15 9.82 -7.22 -14.71
N ARG A 16 10.63 -6.46 -15.44
CA ARG A 16 10.31 -5.08 -15.82
C ARG A 16 9.17 -5.03 -16.83
N GLU A 17 9.21 -5.87 -17.87
CA GLU A 17 8.17 -5.94 -18.89
C GLU A 17 6.78 -6.15 -18.26
N TYR A 18 6.64 -7.11 -17.34
CA TYR A 18 5.36 -7.41 -16.68
C TYR A 18 4.85 -6.27 -15.81
N HIS A 19 5.76 -5.52 -15.16
CA HIS A 19 5.37 -4.31 -14.45
C HIS A 19 4.88 -3.23 -15.42
N ASP A 20 5.57 -3.05 -16.54
CA ASP A 20 5.37 -1.94 -17.48
C ASP A 20 4.19 -2.13 -18.43
N GLU A 21 3.71 -3.35 -18.61
CA GLU A 21 2.47 -3.66 -19.35
C GLU A 21 1.28 -2.79 -18.90
N THR A 22 1.23 -2.44 -17.60
CA THR A 22 0.14 -1.67 -17.00
C THR A 22 0.58 -0.33 -16.43
N LEU A 23 1.87 -0.17 -16.11
CA LEU A 23 2.44 1.05 -15.51
C LEU A 23 3.75 1.46 -16.20
N PRO A 24 3.71 1.90 -17.48
CA PRO A 24 4.92 2.13 -18.28
C PRO A 24 5.69 3.41 -17.90
N GLN A 25 5.08 4.31 -17.13
CA GLN A 25 5.69 5.59 -16.77
C GLN A 25 6.86 5.38 -15.80
N ASP A 26 7.97 6.09 -15.99
CA ASP A 26 9.14 6.01 -15.09
C ASP A 26 8.79 6.33 -13.63
N SER A 27 7.81 7.21 -13.40
CA SER A 27 7.30 7.53 -12.07
C SER A 27 6.68 6.32 -11.35
N ALA A 28 6.26 5.29 -12.07
CA ALA A 28 5.78 4.06 -11.45
C ALA A 28 6.90 3.26 -10.77
N LYS A 29 8.15 3.40 -11.21
CA LYS A 29 9.32 2.72 -10.60
C LYS A 29 9.70 3.29 -9.23
N THR A 30 9.19 4.46 -8.91
CA THR A 30 9.30 5.09 -7.58
C THR A 30 8.00 5.02 -6.78
N ALA A 31 6.90 4.54 -7.38
CA ALA A 31 5.62 4.42 -6.71
C ALA A 31 5.62 3.32 -5.63
N HIS A 32 4.87 3.56 -4.56
CA HIS A 32 4.66 2.62 -3.46
C HIS A 32 3.49 1.66 -3.71
N PHE A 33 3.18 1.35 -4.98
CA PHE A 33 2.17 0.36 -5.34
C PHE A 33 2.50 -0.30 -6.68
N CYS A 34 1.88 -1.44 -6.95
CA CYS A 34 1.84 -2.08 -8.27
C CYS A 34 0.43 -2.00 -8.85
N SER A 35 0.27 -2.40 -10.11
CA SER A 35 -1.02 -2.41 -10.81
C SER A 35 -2.07 -3.36 -10.22
N MET A 36 -1.67 -4.33 -9.39
CA MET A 36 -2.62 -5.29 -8.80
C MET A 36 -3.53 -4.66 -7.74
N CYS A 37 -2.96 -3.88 -6.82
CA CYS A 37 -3.70 -3.31 -5.69
C CYS A 37 -3.98 -1.82 -5.86
N GLY A 38 -3.26 -1.15 -6.76
CA GLY A 38 -3.36 0.29 -6.96
C GLY A 38 -2.94 1.11 -5.73
N PRO A 39 -3.09 2.44 -5.81
CA PRO A 39 -2.58 3.35 -4.78
C PRO A 39 -3.29 3.15 -3.44
N ASN A 40 -4.60 2.90 -3.44
CA ASN A 40 -5.41 2.92 -2.21
C ASN A 40 -5.30 1.63 -1.38
N PHE A 41 -5.02 0.48 -2.01
CA PHE A 41 -5.13 -0.83 -1.36
C PHE A 41 -3.82 -1.63 -1.34
N CYS A 42 -2.68 -1.02 -1.69
CA CYS A 42 -1.38 -1.70 -1.59
C CYS A 42 -1.05 -2.03 -0.12
N SER A 43 -1.04 -3.32 0.22
CA SER A 43 -0.79 -3.83 1.56
C SER A 43 0.56 -3.40 2.13
N MET A 44 1.61 -3.39 1.31
CA MET A 44 2.95 -2.96 1.73
C MET A 44 2.98 -1.48 2.11
N ARG A 45 2.33 -0.61 1.32
CA ARG A 45 2.22 0.83 1.63
C ARG A 45 1.43 1.07 2.90
N ILE A 46 0.27 0.42 3.03
CA ILE A 46 -0.59 0.55 4.22
C ILE A 46 0.16 0.12 5.48
N SER A 47 0.93 -0.98 5.40
CA SER A 47 1.73 -1.45 6.54
C SER A 47 2.83 -0.45 6.90
N ASP A 48 3.50 0.14 5.92
CA ASP A 48 4.51 1.19 6.14
C ASP A 48 3.90 2.45 6.77
N ASP A 49 2.71 2.87 6.32
CA ASP A 49 1.99 4.00 6.89
C ASP A 49 1.56 3.75 8.34
N ILE A 50 1.10 2.53 8.67
CA ILE A 50 0.76 2.13 10.04
C ILE A 50 1.99 2.19 10.95
N ARG A 51 3.15 1.71 10.49
CA ARG A 51 4.40 1.77 11.24
C ARG A 51 4.82 3.20 11.54
N LYS A 52 4.81 4.06 10.52
CA LYS A 52 5.11 5.49 10.68
C LYS A 52 4.17 6.17 11.67
N MET A 53 2.86 5.90 11.58
CA MET A 53 1.89 6.41 12.54
C MET A 53 2.16 5.93 13.97
N ALA A 54 2.56 4.67 14.14
CA ALA A 54 2.89 4.11 15.44
C ALA A 54 4.14 4.78 16.03
N ASP A 55 5.18 4.95 15.22
CA ASP A 55 6.43 5.64 15.58
C ASP A 55 6.18 7.11 15.96
N GLU A 56 5.40 7.84 15.17
CA GLU A 56 5.05 9.24 15.42
C GLU A 56 4.24 9.43 16.71
N GLN A 57 3.39 8.45 17.05
CA GLN A 57 2.57 8.47 18.26
C GLN A 57 3.26 7.83 19.47
N GLY A 58 4.43 7.21 19.29
CA GLY A 58 5.15 6.50 20.35
C GLY A 58 4.38 5.29 20.90
N ILE A 59 3.57 4.64 20.06
CA ILE A 59 2.75 3.47 20.40
C ILE A 59 3.21 2.23 19.64
N THR A 60 2.74 1.04 20.01
CA THR A 60 3.04 -0.17 19.25
C THR A 60 2.16 -0.30 18.00
N GLU A 61 2.62 -1.07 17.01
CA GLU A 61 1.85 -1.36 15.80
C GLU A 61 0.46 -1.93 16.12
N GLU A 62 0.34 -2.81 17.12
CA GLU A 62 -0.93 -3.42 17.51
C GLU A 62 -1.94 -2.37 17.99
N VAL A 63 -1.49 -1.39 18.76
CA VAL A 63 -2.33 -0.30 19.25
C VAL A 63 -2.75 0.61 18.08
N ALA A 64 -1.83 0.92 17.17
CA ALA A 64 -2.12 1.73 15.99
C ALA A 64 -3.17 1.06 15.09
N ILE A 65 -3.05 -0.26 14.86
CA ILE A 65 -4.02 -1.06 14.09
C ILE A 65 -5.39 -1.04 14.76
N ALA A 66 -5.46 -1.32 16.07
CA ALA A 66 -6.72 -1.36 16.81
C ALA A 66 -7.47 -0.02 16.72
N LYS A 67 -6.76 1.09 16.94
CA LYS A 67 -7.32 2.45 16.83
C LYS A 67 -7.78 2.78 15.41
N GLY A 68 -6.98 2.47 14.40
CA GLY A 68 -7.36 2.70 12.99
C GLY A 68 -8.60 1.90 12.57
N MET A 69 -8.75 0.67 13.04
CA MET A 69 -9.94 -0.16 12.79
C MET A 69 -11.19 0.39 13.49
N GLU A 70 -11.05 0.91 14.71
CA GLU A 70 -12.15 1.57 15.42
C GLU A 70 -12.63 2.82 14.66
N GLU A 71 -11.71 3.67 14.21
CA GLU A 71 -12.01 4.87 13.43
C GLU A 71 -12.72 4.54 12.11
N LYS A 72 -12.23 3.55 11.36
CA LYS A 72 -12.86 3.11 10.11
C LYS A 72 -14.23 2.48 10.35
N SER A 73 -14.40 1.74 11.43
CA SER A 73 -15.70 1.18 11.83
C SER A 73 -16.71 2.27 12.17
N ARG A 74 -16.28 3.35 12.84
CA ARG A 74 -17.12 4.53 13.09
C ARG A 74 -17.51 5.23 11.79
N GLU A 75 -16.54 5.47 10.91
CA GLU A 75 -16.78 6.09 9.59
C GLU A 75 -17.82 5.30 8.77
N PHE A 76 -17.71 3.97 8.75
CA PHE A 76 -18.67 3.10 8.06
C PHE A 76 -20.09 3.22 8.65
N ARG A 77 -20.22 3.27 9.98
CA ARG A 77 -21.51 3.44 10.66
C ARG A 77 -22.14 4.80 10.37
N GLU A 78 -21.35 5.87 10.39
CA GLU A 78 -21.79 7.24 10.09
C GLU A 78 -22.27 7.38 8.63
N LYS A 79 -21.65 6.61 7.73
CA LYS A 79 -22.03 6.49 6.32
C LYS A 79 -23.28 5.62 6.07
N GLY A 80 -23.99 5.19 7.11
CA GLY A 80 -25.23 4.42 6.97
C GLY A 80 -25.04 2.90 6.93
N SER A 81 -23.82 2.41 7.18
CA SER A 81 -23.51 0.97 7.23
C SER A 81 -23.80 0.21 5.92
N GLU A 82 -23.73 0.91 4.79
CA GLU A 82 -23.91 0.32 3.46
C GLU A 82 -22.56 0.15 2.76
N LEU A 83 -22.35 -1.02 2.15
CA LEU A 83 -21.10 -1.31 1.41
C LEU A 83 -21.02 -0.56 0.08
N TYR A 84 -22.17 -0.21 -0.50
CA TYR A 84 -22.27 0.52 -1.76
C TYR A 84 -23.02 1.83 -1.48
N GLN A 85 -22.34 2.95 -1.69
CA GLN A 85 -22.89 4.30 -1.55
C GLN A 85 -22.98 4.98 -2.92
#